data_AF-A0A3E0VP58-F1
#
_entry.id   AF-A0A3E0VP58-F1
#
_cell.length_a   1.000
_cell.length_b   1.000
_cell.length_c   1.000
_cell.angle_alpha   90.00
_cell.angle_beta   90.00
_cell.angle_gamma   90.00
#
_symmetry.space_group_name_H-M   'P 1'
#
loop_
_entity.id
_entity.type
_entity.pdbx_description
1 polymer ?
#
loop_
_entity_poly.entity_id
_entity_poly.type
_entity_poly.pdbx_seq_one_letter_code
_entity_poly.pdbx_strand_id
1 'polypeptide(L)'
;MKRPAATLLIIGSTVFMLVAGLAAVLVVALLVSNLSPVGAVPSGPLPALSDGSSTAPAGDRLSDYSFGHTAAAVLPGGPGVAVEATQRIPFTLQADVTSMRLHVRNWNYIEDRPLAGTIDISAIAVGRAVSGQIPGDSSAFAAAPAVFSAGTKLTDGAEFVSDWIGADAVGFEKGAPLFLSLGFSAPADTELGIGWDVSWLQPSSSAAAVTTEKSVGSYQMGGSFLDIWMDYTYAGTEKLVVVAGHSLNSGANARAADHPHTGENSSWHQVWADQNGAVAASLSAPGSWAADFPADSPKWDLYPGLKPDAFVLWAASNDIAGGADVEALKGEWLASLARAEVLWPEARMFAFTEPGRGLTGQLEENRVRWNDWLRGDTSGAFTVVDADALLSDPDRPNQLRPAIIGDDAHPAPAGYALVADAFECAFDGC
;
A
#
# COMPACT_ATOMS: atom_id res chain seq x y z
N MET A 1 -47.80 1.80 -11.30
CA MET A 1 -47.50 2.23 -9.92
C MET A 1 -46.10 1.79 -9.56
N LYS A 2 -45.32 2.72 -9.00
CA LYS A 2 -43.86 2.74 -8.87
C LYS A 2 -43.32 1.64 -7.94
N ARG A 3 -42.19 1.04 -8.30
CA ARG A 3 -41.42 0.09 -7.48
C ARG A 3 -40.48 0.86 -6.53
N PRO A 4 -40.50 0.60 -5.21
CA PRO A 4 -39.43 0.99 -4.29
C PRO A 4 -38.75 -0.29 -3.76
N ALA A 5 -37.65 -0.70 -4.37
CA ALA A 5 -36.85 -1.83 -3.87
C ALA A 5 -35.34 -1.66 -4.10
N ALA A 6 -34.92 -0.83 -5.08
CA ALA A 6 -33.51 -0.60 -5.37
C ALA A 6 -32.79 0.29 -4.33
N THR A 7 -33.51 1.17 -3.63
CA THR A 7 -32.89 2.13 -2.68
C THR A 7 -32.50 1.50 -1.33
N LEU A 8 -33.10 0.36 -0.94
CA LEU A 8 -32.78 -0.27 0.35
C LEU A 8 -31.48 -1.10 0.33
N LEU A 9 -31.06 -1.57 -0.85
CA LEU A 9 -29.87 -2.42 -0.97
C LEU A 9 -28.56 -1.61 -0.96
N ILE A 10 -28.58 -0.41 -1.56
CA ILE A 10 -27.43 0.51 -1.58
C ILE A 10 -27.10 1.03 -0.17
N ILE A 11 -28.11 1.23 0.68
CA ILE A 11 -27.89 1.63 2.09
C ILE A 11 -27.24 0.48 2.88
N GLY A 12 -27.49 -0.78 2.52
CA GLY A 12 -26.94 -1.94 3.24
C GLY A 12 -25.42 -2.13 3.07
N SER A 13 -24.89 -1.93 1.86
CA SER A 13 -23.46 -2.12 1.58
C SER A 13 -22.59 -0.97 2.09
N THR A 14 -23.06 0.28 1.96
CA THR A 14 -22.37 1.45 2.55
C THR A 14 -22.36 1.37 4.07
N VAL A 15 -23.45 0.92 4.70
CA VAL A 15 -23.49 0.70 6.15
C VAL A 15 -22.59 -0.47 6.58
N PHE A 16 -22.43 -1.53 5.78
CA PHE A 16 -21.54 -2.63 6.15
C PHE A 16 -20.05 -2.23 6.10
N MET A 17 -19.62 -1.45 5.10
CA MET A 17 -18.26 -0.89 5.09
C MET A 17 -18.06 0.14 6.20
N LEU A 18 -19.06 0.97 6.49
CA LEU A 18 -19.00 1.94 7.59
C LEU A 18 -18.95 1.25 8.95
N VAL A 19 -19.67 0.13 9.15
CA VAL A 19 -19.71 -0.63 10.40
C VAL A 19 -18.46 -1.46 10.60
N ALA A 20 -17.88 -2.04 9.54
CA ALA A 20 -16.56 -2.69 9.63
C ALA A 20 -15.46 -1.66 9.94
N GLY A 21 -15.50 -0.48 9.31
CA GLY A 21 -14.61 0.64 9.61
C GLY A 21 -14.79 1.19 11.04
N LEU A 22 -16.03 1.40 11.49
CA LEU A 22 -16.31 1.87 12.86
C LEU A 22 -15.93 0.84 13.93
N ALA A 23 -16.15 -0.46 13.67
CA ALA A 23 -15.75 -1.51 14.60
C ALA A 23 -14.22 -1.58 14.73
N ALA A 24 -13.48 -1.40 13.64
CA ALA A 24 -12.01 -1.31 13.67
C ALA A 24 -11.54 -0.06 14.46
N VAL A 25 -12.15 1.11 14.21
CA VAL A 25 -11.84 2.35 14.94
C VAL A 25 -12.16 2.23 16.44
N LEU A 26 -13.26 1.58 16.82
CA LEU A 26 -13.62 1.36 18.23
C LEU A 26 -12.67 0.38 18.92
N VAL A 27 -12.19 -0.66 18.22
CA VAL A 27 -11.20 -1.60 18.76
C VAL A 27 -9.84 -0.92 18.97
N VAL A 28 -9.42 -0.05 18.03
CA VAL A 28 -8.20 0.76 18.18
C VAL A 28 -8.33 1.73 19.37
N ALA A 29 -9.45 2.45 19.50
CA ALA A 29 -9.68 3.37 20.62
C ALA A 29 -9.71 2.68 21.99
N LEU A 30 -10.28 1.46 22.07
CA LEU A 30 -10.31 0.66 23.31
C LEU A 30 -8.93 0.09 23.69
N LEU A 31 -8.09 -0.28 22.72
CA LEU A 31 -6.72 -0.73 22.96
C LEU A 31 -5.80 0.41 23.44
N VAL A 32 -5.97 1.63 22.92
CA VAL A 32 -5.20 2.81 23.33
C VAL A 32 -5.48 3.20 24.80
N SER A 33 -6.68 2.93 25.31
CA SER A 33 -7.08 3.31 26.68
C SER A 33 -6.49 2.44 27.81
N ASN A 34 -5.82 1.32 27.50
CA ASN A 34 -5.26 0.38 28.49
C ASN A 34 -3.73 0.41 28.62
N LEU A 35 -3.06 1.44 28.07
CA LEU A 35 -1.60 1.55 28.15
C LEU A 35 -1.16 2.17 29.49
N SER A 36 -0.24 1.48 30.18
CA SER A 36 0.40 1.92 31.42
C SER A 36 1.10 3.29 31.28
N PRO A 37 1.26 4.07 32.37
CA PRO A 37 1.96 5.34 32.32
C PRO A 37 3.43 5.15 31.89
N VAL A 38 3.77 5.80 30.78
CA VAL A 38 5.10 5.76 30.13
C VAL A 38 6.14 6.42 31.04
N GLY A 39 7.25 5.72 31.29
CA GLY A 39 8.39 6.26 32.02
C GLY A 39 9.07 7.40 31.25
N ALA A 40 9.70 8.33 31.98
CA ALA A 40 10.37 9.48 31.38
C ALA A 40 11.46 9.05 30.37
N VAL A 41 11.44 9.68 29.19
CA VAL A 41 12.35 9.40 28.08
C VAL A 41 13.71 10.10 28.30
N PRO A 42 14.85 9.44 28.03
CA PRO A 42 16.16 10.09 28.04
C PRO A 42 16.36 10.97 26.81
N SER A 43 16.84 12.20 27.00
CA SER A 43 17.28 13.11 25.94
C SER A 43 18.71 12.79 25.48
N GLY A 44 18.84 11.90 24.49
CA GLY A 44 20.08 11.72 23.73
C GLY A 44 20.14 12.70 22.55
N PRO A 45 21.33 13.14 22.09
CA PRO A 45 21.45 13.87 20.83
C PRO A 45 20.98 12.98 19.67
N LEU A 46 20.22 13.57 18.74
CA LEU A 46 19.83 12.88 17.50
C LEU A 46 21.08 12.47 16.71
N PRO A 47 21.04 11.35 15.96
CA PRO A 47 22.08 11.04 14.99
C PRO A 47 22.26 12.20 14.00
N ALA A 48 23.47 12.37 13.47
CA ALA A 48 23.74 13.37 12.45
C ALA A 48 22.85 13.12 11.21
N LEU A 49 22.44 14.20 10.56
CA LEU A 49 21.78 14.13 9.26
C LEU A 49 22.73 13.50 8.24
N SER A 50 22.16 12.76 7.30
CA SER A 50 22.90 12.25 6.15
C SER A 50 23.14 13.38 5.13
N ASP A 51 24.34 13.43 4.55
CA ASP A 51 24.70 14.41 3.50
C ASP A 51 24.09 13.95 2.17
N GLY A 52 22.86 14.41 1.85
CA GLY A 52 22.14 14.05 0.63
C GLY A 52 22.24 15.06 -0.53
N SER A 53 21.70 14.70 -1.70
CA SER A 53 21.55 15.59 -2.87
C SER A 53 20.10 15.72 -3.34
N SER A 54 19.67 16.90 -3.78
CA SER A 54 18.31 17.10 -4.33
C SER A 54 18.05 16.43 -5.68
N THR A 55 19.10 16.11 -6.46
CA THR A 55 18.98 15.50 -7.79
C THR A 55 19.19 14.00 -7.75
N ALA A 56 18.35 13.24 -8.46
CA ALA A 56 18.54 11.81 -8.61
C ALA A 56 19.94 11.50 -9.18
N PRO A 57 20.65 10.50 -8.64
CA PRO A 57 21.93 10.06 -9.20
C PRO A 57 21.80 9.71 -10.69
N ALA A 58 22.75 10.19 -11.50
CA ALA A 58 22.76 9.93 -12.93
C ALA A 58 23.25 8.52 -13.25
N GLY A 59 22.64 7.87 -14.25
CA GLY A 59 23.09 6.59 -14.81
C GLY A 59 22.37 5.36 -14.29
N ASP A 60 21.63 5.49 -13.17
CA ASP A 60 20.86 4.40 -12.59
C ASP A 60 19.40 4.39 -13.08
N ARG A 61 18.73 3.24 -12.93
CA ARG A 61 17.28 3.14 -13.14
C ARG A 61 16.55 3.63 -11.89
N LEU A 62 15.36 4.18 -12.08
CA LEU A 62 14.47 4.68 -11.02
C LEU A 62 13.32 3.69 -10.80
N SER A 63 12.97 3.48 -9.54
CA SER A 63 11.73 2.82 -9.09
C SER A 63 11.20 3.52 -7.84
N ASP A 64 9.98 3.19 -7.45
CA ASP A 64 9.41 3.52 -6.14
C ASP A 64 9.07 2.26 -5.33
N TYR A 65 8.82 2.48 -4.04
CA TYR A 65 8.20 1.54 -3.11
C TYR A 65 7.17 2.30 -2.27
N SER A 66 5.90 1.89 -2.34
CA SER A 66 4.83 2.43 -1.52
C SER A 66 4.79 1.76 -0.15
N PHE A 67 4.54 2.50 0.92
CA PHE A 67 4.33 1.94 2.28
C PHE A 67 2.84 1.77 2.59
N GLY A 68 2.06 1.47 1.55
CA GLY A 68 0.61 1.40 1.57
C GLY A 68 -0.02 2.78 1.41
N HIS A 69 -0.50 3.08 0.20
CA HIS A 69 -1.22 4.34 -0.05
C HIS A 69 -2.48 4.48 0.81
N THR A 70 -2.75 5.71 1.23
CA THR A 70 -3.85 6.03 2.14
C THR A 70 -5.23 5.82 1.52
N ALA A 71 -6.06 5.01 2.16
CA ALA A 71 -7.39 4.62 1.68
C ALA A 71 -8.53 5.43 2.32
N ALA A 72 -8.26 6.11 3.43
CA ALA A 72 -9.26 6.85 4.19
C ALA A 72 -8.63 7.98 5.00
N ALA A 73 -9.48 8.84 5.55
CA ALA A 73 -9.14 9.85 6.53
C ALA A 73 -9.77 9.49 7.87
N VAL A 74 -9.00 9.55 8.97
CA VAL A 74 -9.47 9.19 10.31
C VAL A 74 -9.02 10.19 11.36
N LEU A 75 -9.71 10.23 12.50
CA LEU A 75 -9.27 10.88 13.73
C LEU A 75 -8.71 9.79 14.66
N PRO A 76 -7.39 9.55 14.72
CA PRO A 76 -6.83 8.37 15.40
C PRO A 76 -7.17 8.30 16.90
N GLY A 77 -7.19 9.46 17.57
CA GLY A 77 -7.59 9.58 18.99
C GLY A 77 -9.09 9.82 19.21
N GLY A 78 -9.87 9.98 18.14
CA GLY A 78 -11.24 10.48 18.17
C GLY A 78 -11.33 12.01 18.30
N PRO A 79 -12.56 12.56 18.30
CA PRO A 79 -12.79 14.00 18.36
C PRO A 79 -12.21 14.65 19.63
N GLY A 80 -11.58 15.81 19.48
CA GLY A 80 -10.97 16.60 20.55
C GLY A 80 -9.65 16.06 21.10
N VAL A 81 -9.11 14.99 20.50
CA VAL A 81 -7.89 14.32 20.99
C VAL A 81 -6.74 14.58 20.02
N ALA A 82 -5.68 15.22 20.52
CA ALA A 82 -4.43 15.36 19.78
C ALA A 82 -3.72 14.00 19.68
N VAL A 83 -2.95 13.82 18.62
CA VAL A 83 -2.19 12.59 18.37
C VAL A 83 -0.72 12.88 18.46
N GLU A 84 0.01 11.98 19.11
CA GLU A 84 1.46 11.95 19.09
C GLU A 84 1.91 10.50 19.10
N ALA A 85 2.68 10.11 18.08
CA ALA A 85 2.98 8.72 17.83
C ALA A 85 4.34 8.53 17.15
N THR A 86 4.92 7.36 17.42
CA THR A 86 6.02 6.81 16.62
C THR A 86 5.51 5.60 15.87
N GLN A 87 5.76 5.56 14.56
CA GLN A 87 5.46 4.40 13.72
C GLN A 87 6.75 3.83 13.10
N ARG A 88 6.85 2.50 13.02
CA ARG A 88 7.84 1.79 12.20
C ARG A 88 7.14 0.90 11.18
N ILE A 89 7.41 1.10 9.90
CA ILE A 89 6.83 0.35 8.80
C ILE A 89 7.91 -0.60 8.25
N PRO A 90 7.70 -1.92 8.29
CA PRO A 90 8.66 -2.88 7.76
C PRO A 90 8.69 -2.80 6.23
N PHE A 91 9.88 -2.99 5.65
CA PHE A 91 9.98 -3.25 4.22
C PHE A 91 11.23 -4.07 3.87
N THR A 92 11.25 -4.66 2.68
CA THR A 92 12.40 -5.30 2.04
C THR A 92 12.44 -4.95 0.57
N LEU A 93 13.64 -4.70 0.03
CA LEU A 93 13.86 -4.53 -1.40
C LEU A 93 14.84 -5.57 -1.94
N GLN A 94 14.57 -6.05 -3.14
CA GLN A 94 15.35 -7.10 -3.81
C GLN A 94 16.15 -6.56 -5.01
N ALA A 95 16.28 -5.24 -5.09
CA ALA A 95 17.13 -4.54 -6.05
C ALA A 95 18.50 -4.22 -5.43
N ASP A 96 19.53 -4.08 -6.26
CA ASP A 96 20.82 -3.52 -5.86
C ASP A 96 20.71 -1.99 -5.76
N VAL A 97 20.01 -1.53 -4.72
CA VAL A 97 19.71 -0.12 -4.47
C VAL A 97 20.99 0.68 -4.25
N THR A 98 21.10 1.81 -4.94
CA THR A 98 22.25 2.73 -4.86
C THR A 98 21.92 3.99 -4.07
N SER A 99 20.70 4.49 -4.14
CA SER A 99 20.24 5.66 -3.38
C SER A 99 18.73 5.64 -3.16
N MET A 100 18.29 6.36 -2.14
CA MET A 100 16.89 6.43 -1.71
C MET A 100 16.48 7.87 -1.45
N ARG A 101 15.20 8.19 -1.68
CA ARG A 101 14.57 9.46 -1.34
C ARG A 101 13.17 9.19 -0.80
N LEU A 102 12.84 9.80 0.32
CA LEU A 102 11.54 9.61 0.97
C LEU A 102 10.59 10.76 0.69
N HIS A 103 9.33 10.40 0.54
CA HIS A 103 8.22 11.30 0.36
C HIS A 103 7.18 11.06 1.45
N VAL A 104 6.69 12.12 2.08
CA VAL A 104 5.67 12.04 3.14
C VAL A 104 4.68 13.19 3.00
N ARG A 105 3.38 12.87 2.97
CA ARG A 105 2.30 13.87 2.95
C ARG A 105 1.08 13.41 3.74
N ASN A 106 0.26 14.36 4.19
CA ASN A 106 -1.07 14.04 4.74
C ASN A 106 -2.12 14.16 3.65
N TRP A 107 -2.57 13.02 3.14
CA TRP A 107 -3.34 12.94 1.91
C TRP A 107 -4.39 11.84 2.03
N ASN A 108 -5.51 11.99 1.33
CA ASN A 108 -6.41 10.87 1.01
C ASN A 108 -6.12 10.48 -0.44
N TYR A 109 -5.38 9.39 -0.62
CA TYR A 109 -4.92 8.96 -1.94
C TYR A 109 -6.06 8.57 -2.86
N ILE A 110 -7.08 7.86 -2.36
CA ILE A 110 -8.24 7.48 -3.17
C ILE A 110 -8.93 8.72 -3.72
N GLU A 111 -9.24 9.69 -2.86
CA GLU A 111 -9.98 10.90 -3.23
C GLU A 111 -9.14 12.00 -3.90
N ASP A 112 -7.84 11.77 -4.14
CA ASP A 112 -6.90 12.74 -4.72
C ASP A 112 -6.95 14.11 -4.06
N ARG A 113 -7.04 14.16 -2.73
CA ARG A 113 -7.14 15.42 -2.00
C ARG A 113 -6.22 15.52 -0.78
N PRO A 114 -5.74 16.72 -0.47
CA PRO A 114 -5.05 16.97 0.78
C PRO A 114 -6.02 16.86 1.96
N LEU A 115 -5.46 16.43 3.10
CA LEU A 115 -6.16 16.48 4.38
C LEU A 115 -5.73 17.74 5.14
N ALA A 116 -6.72 18.45 5.67
CA ALA A 116 -6.51 19.72 6.34
C ALA A 116 -5.87 19.52 7.72
N GLY A 117 -5.04 20.48 8.12
CA GLY A 117 -4.36 20.50 9.40
C GLY A 117 -2.85 20.56 9.26
N THR A 118 -2.20 20.85 10.39
CA THR A 118 -0.73 20.86 10.47
C THR A 118 -0.26 19.63 11.21
N ILE A 119 0.68 18.91 10.62
CA ILE A 119 1.35 17.77 11.25
C ILE A 119 2.81 18.13 11.47
N ASP A 120 3.25 17.98 12.71
CA ASP A 120 4.65 18.13 13.07
C ASP A 120 5.33 16.75 12.98
N ILE A 121 6.21 16.58 12.00
CA ILE A 121 7.07 15.41 11.85
C ILE A 121 8.32 15.68 12.68
N SER A 122 8.58 14.88 13.71
CA SER A 122 9.72 15.09 14.60
C SER A 122 11.02 14.60 14.01
N ALA A 123 10.99 13.49 13.26
CA ALA A 123 12.12 12.98 12.48
C ALA A 123 11.63 11.88 11.52
N ILE A 124 12.48 11.55 10.54
CA ILE A 124 12.30 10.41 9.62
C ILE A 124 13.63 9.65 9.57
N ALA A 125 13.59 8.33 9.75
CA ALA A 125 14.79 7.50 9.72
C ALA A 125 14.55 6.14 9.05
N VAL A 126 15.59 5.61 8.41
CA VAL A 126 15.58 4.27 7.80
C VAL A 126 16.77 3.48 8.31
N GLY A 127 16.57 2.19 8.61
CA GLY A 127 17.68 1.34 9.01
C GLY A 127 17.30 -0.14 9.05
N ARG A 128 18.34 -0.99 9.12
CA ARG A 128 18.16 -2.45 9.17
C ARG A 128 17.35 -2.87 10.38
N ALA A 129 16.39 -3.77 10.17
CA ALA A 129 15.64 -4.42 11.23
C ALA A 129 16.42 -5.60 11.82
N VAL A 130 16.16 -5.93 13.09
CA VAL A 130 16.70 -7.15 13.73
C VAL A 130 15.98 -8.41 13.27
N SER A 131 14.64 -8.38 13.21
CA SER A 131 13.80 -9.51 12.74
C SER A 131 12.50 -9.00 12.10
N GLY A 132 11.78 -8.17 12.84
CA GLY A 132 10.95 -7.03 12.44
C GLY A 132 9.72 -7.11 11.54
N GLN A 133 9.37 -8.21 10.87
CA GLN A 133 8.41 -8.11 9.76
C GLN A 133 6.98 -8.57 10.06
N ILE A 134 6.77 -9.39 11.09
CA ILE A 134 5.47 -9.99 11.40
C ILE A 134 5.09 -9.88 12.90
N PRO A 135 3.85 -10.17 13.32
CA PRO A 135 3.50 -10.20 14.73
C PRO A 135 4.43 -11.11 15.55
N GLY A 136 4.88 -10.64 16.72
CA GLY A 136 5.79 -11.37 17.60
C GLY A 136 7.28 -11.11 17.34
N ASP A 137 7.62 -10.42 16.25
CA ASP A 137 8.98 -9.95 15.99
C ASP A 137 9.40 -8.77 16.87
N SER A 138 10.69 -8.42 16.78
CA SER A 138 11.21 -7.18 17.35
C SER A 138 11.15 -6.05 16.33
N SER A 139 10.52 -4.93 16.69
CA SER A 139 10.59 -3.68 15.91
C SER A 139 11.92 -2.94 16.01
N ALA A 140 12.98 -3.59 16.48
CA ALA A 140 14.27 -2.95 16.71
C ALA A 140 15.11 -2.75 15.45
N PHE A 141 15.84 -1.64 15.43
CA PHE A 141 16.95 -1.46 14.51
C PHE A 141 18.16 -2.30 14.94
N ALA A 142 18.85 -2.90 13.98
CA ALA A 142 20.07 -3.67 14.18
C ALA A 142 21.29 -2.78 14.46
N ALA A 143 21.26 -1.54 13.99
CA ALA A 143 22.28 -0.51 14.19
C ALA A 143 21.63 0.88 14.27
N ALA A 144 22.42 1.94 14.43
CA ALA A 144 21.89 3.30 14.33
C ALA A 144 21.32 3.53 12.91
N PRO A 145 20.04 3.95 12.77
CA PRO A 145 19.45 4.20 11.46
C PRO A 145 19.96 5.50 10.85
N ALA A 146 19.91 5.61 9.52
CA ALA A 146 20.15 6.85 8.80
C ALA A 146 18.97 7.79 8.99
N VAL A 147 19.25 9.06 9.31
CA VAL A 147 18.23 10.09 9.47
C VAL A 147 18.07 10.85 8.16
N PHE A 148 16.85 10.80 7.61
CA PHE A 148 16.43 11.50 6.38
C PHE A 148 15.91 12.91 6.70
N SER A 149 15.38 13.11 7.90
CA SER A 149 14.97 14.42 8.39
C SER A 149 15.05 14.47 9.91
N ALA A 150 15.57 15.58 10.44
CA ALA A 150 15.55 15.89 11.87
C ALA A 150 14.28 16.64 12.30
N GLY A 151 13.30 16.74 11.39
CA GLY A 151 11.99 17.28 11.64
C GLY A 151 11.50 18.20 10.51
N THR A 152 10.19 18.24 10.30
CA THR A 152 9.54 19.14 9.35
C THR A 152 8.08 19.38 9.77
N LYS A 153 7.42 20.36 9.15
CA LYS A 153 5.98 20.59 9.30
C LYS A 153 5.30 20.33 7.97
N LEU A 154 4.26 19.50 7.99
CA LEU A 154 3.36 19.31 6.86
C LEU A 154 2.12 20.18 7.11
N THR A 155 1.80 21.05 6.16
CA THR A 155 0.53 21.76 6.09
C THR A 155 -0.36 21.14 5.02
N ASP A 156 -1.59 21.64 4.85
CA ASP A 156 -2.54 21.19 3.84
C ASP A 156 -1.90 21.03 2.46
N GLY A 157 -1.81 19.78 1.99
CA GLY A 157 -1.23 19.42 0.70
C GLY A 157 0.28 19.60 0.55
N ALA A 158 0.98 19.95 1.63
CA ALA A 158 2.43 19.96 1.64
C ALA A 158 2.96 18.52 1.60
N GLU A 159 4.02 18.35 0.82
CA GLU A 159 4.79 17.13 0.74
C GLU A 159 6.20 17.41 1.27
N PHE A 160 6.65 16.58 2.20
CA PHE A 160 8.05 16.48 2.50
C PHE A 160 8.72 15.57 1.48
N VAL A 161 9.82 16.05 0.90
CA VAL A 161 10.70 15.28 0.02
C VAL A 161 12.11 15.38 0.59
N SER A 162 12.74 14.24 0.89
CA SER A 162 14.13 14.25 1.36
C SER A 162 15.10 14.56 0.21
N ASP A 163 16.34 14.87 0.56
CA ASP A 163 17.43 14.67 -0.37
C ASP A 163 17.61 13.16 -0.67
N TRP A 164 18.25 12.85 -1.79
CA TRP A 164 18.75 11.52 -2.13
C TRP A 164 19.91 11.14 -1.20
N ILE A 165 19.80 9.97 -0.60
CA ILE A 165 20.76 9.42 0.36
C ILE A 165 21.30 8.10 -0.19
N GLY A 166 22.62 7.91 -0.13
CA GLY A 166 23.27 6.67 -0.55
C GLY A 166 22.79 5.46 0.25
N ALA A 167 22.59 4.33 -0.43
CA ALA A 167 22.12 3.10 0.20
C ALA A 167 23.09 2.58 1.27
N ASP A 168 24.38 2.85 1.12
CA ASP A 168 25.44 2.55 2.09
C ASP A 168 25.25 3.29 3.42
N ALA A 169 24.79 4.55 3.39
CA ALA A 169 24.50 5.33 4.60
C ALA A 169 23.37 4.72 5.43
N VAL A 170 22.41 4.05 4.78
CA VAL A 170 21.30 3.32 5.42
C VAL A 170 21.75 1.94 5.94
N GLY A 171 22.93 1.46 5.52
CA GLY A 171 23.37 0.09 5.71
C GLY A 171 22.51 -0.90 4.92
N PHE A 172 22.04 -0.49 3.74
CA PHE A 172 21.22 -1.32 2.87
C PHE A 172 21.97 -2.58 2.45
N GLU A 173 21.24 -3.70 2.44
CA GLU A 173 21.66 -4.97 1.88
C GLU A 173 20.45 -5.56 1.18
N LYS A 174 20.62 -5.99 -0.08
CA LYS A 174 19.56 -6.61 -0.89
C LYS A 174 18.93 -7.78 -0.12
N GLY A 175 17.61 -7.76 -0.02
CA GLY A 175 16.82 -8.77 0.70
C GLY A 175 16.89 -8.69 2.23
N ALA A 176 17.65 -7.77 2.81
CA ALA A 176 17.65 -7.57 4.25
C ALA A 176 16.41 -6.79 4.70
N PRO A 177 15.81 -7.16 5.84
CA PRO A 177 14.66 -6.43 6.37
C PRO A 177 15.09 -5.05 6.88
N LEU A 178 14.28 -4.05 6.58
CA LEU A 178 14.46 -2.65 6.96
C LEU A 178 13.21 -2.13 7.67
N PHE A 179 13.37 -1.04 8.41
CA PHE A 179 12.28 -0.23 8.89
C PHE A 179 12.41 1.19 8.36
N LEU A 180 11.29 1.74 7.88
CA LEU A 180 11.05 3.16 7.87
C LEU A 180 10.46 3.55 9.23
N SER A 181 11.00 4.58 9.88
CA SER A 181 10.53 5.06 11.18
C SER A 181 10.20 6.54 11.10
N LEU A 182 9.05 6.91 11.67
CA LEU A 182 8.53 8.27 11.69
C LEU A 182 8.02 8.59 13.10
N GLY A 183 8.46 9.72 13.64
CA GLY A 183 7.76 10.35 14.77
C GLY A 183 6.89 11.51 14.25
N PHE A 184 5.63 11.57 14.68
CA PHE A 184 4.75 12.67 14.30
C PHE A 184 3.79 13.06 15.42
N SER A 185 3.29 14.30 15.34
CA SER A 185 2.20 14.81 16.17
C SER A 185 1.24 15.65 15.35
N ALA A 186 -0.03 15.62 15.73
CA ALA A 186 -1.11 16.36 15.09
C ALA A 186 -2.02 16.96 16.16
N PRO A 187 -2.47 18.22 16.02
CA PRO A 187 -3.46 18.82 16.90
C PRO A 187 -4.76 18.01 16.98
N ALA A 188 -5.54 18.25 18.04
CA ALA A 188 -6.88 17.72 18.15
C ALA A 188 -7.70 18.02 16.89
N ASP A 189 -8.59 17.09 16.52
CA ASP A 189 -9.47 17.19 15.35
C ASP A 189 -8.76 17.25 13.98
N THR A 190 -7.46 16.90 13.92
CA THR A 190 -6.74 16.75 12.66
C THR A 190 -6.96 15.36 12.09
N GLU A 191 -7.55 15.28 10.90
CA GLU A 191 -7.68 14.01 10.17
C GLU A 191 -6.32 13.58 9.60
N LEU A 192 -5.99 12.29 9.78
CA LEU A 192 -4.82 11.68 9.19
C LEU A 192 -5.24 10.71 8.10
N GLY A 193 -4.47 10.70 7.01
CA GLY A 193 -4.55 9.65 6.01
C GLY A 193 -4.14 8.33 6.64
N ILE A 194 -4.88 7.26 6.36
CA ILE A 194 -4.56 5.91 6.82
C ILE A 194 -4.56 4.94 5.63
N GLY A 195 -3.48 4.20 5.47
CA GLY A 195 -3.39 3.06 4.55
C GLY A 195 -3.73 1.77 5.29
N TRP A 196 -4.40 0.81 4.65
CA TRP A 196 -4.66 -0.51 5.25
C TRP A 196 -3.44 -1.41 5.11
N ASP A 197 -2.36 -1.02 5.77
CA ASP A 197 -1.06 -1.69 5.81
C ASP A 197 -0.65 -2.04 7.26
N VAL A 198 0.58 -2.50 7.47
CA VAL A 198 1.12 -2.91 8.75
C VAL A 198 2.11 -1.88 9.27
N SER A 199 2.09 -1.65 10.59
CA SER A 199 3.08 -0.81 11.25
C SER A 199 3.26 -1.21 12.70
N TRP A 200 4.42 -0.93 13.27
CA TRP A 200 4.61 -0.93 14.71
C TRP A 200 4.31 0.47 15.23
N LEU A 201 3.22 0.61 15.99
CA LEU A 201 2.74 1.91 16.43
C LEU A 201 2.87 2.05 17.96
N GLN A 202 3.48 3.15 18.39
CA GLN A 202 3.57 3.56 19.78
C GLN A 202 2.94 4.95 19.94
N PRO A 203 1.74 5.05 20.53
CA PRO A 203 1.27 6.31 21.08
C PRO A 203 2.29 6.80 22.14
N SER A 204 2.67 8.06 22.09
CA SER A 204 3.70 8.61 22.99
C SER A 204 3.43 10.07 23.30
N SER A 205 3.98 10.59 24.40
CA SER A 205 4.01 12.03 24.69
C SER A 205 5.30 12.72 24.19
N SER A 206 6.09 12.00 23.37
CA SER A 206 7.35 12.47 22.79
C SER A 206 7.67 11.63 21.55
N ALA A 207 7.05 11.94 20.41
CA ALA A 207 7.24 11.21 19.16
C ALA A 207 8.68 11.33 18.65
N ALA A 208 9.30 10.22 18.27
CA ALA A 208 10.67 10.23 17.75
C ALA A 208 10.89 9.08 16.74
N ALA A 209 11.44 9.37 15.57
CA ALA A 209 11.80 8.32 14.61
C ALA A 209 12.93 7.40 15.13
N VAL A 210 13.81 7.91 15.98
CA VAL A 210 14.85 7.11 16.63
C VAL A 210 14.59 7.17 18.13
N THR A 211 14.22 6.03 18.69
CA THR A 211 13.95 5.88 20.12
C THR A 211 15.15 5.25 20.81
N THR A 212 15.33 5.52 22.10
CA THR A 212 16.31 4.78 22.94
C THR A 212 15.83 3.36 23.23
N GLU A 213 14.53 3.12 23.07
CA GLU A 213 13.92 1.80 23.19
C GLU A 213 14.36 0.94 22.01
N LYS A 214 14.77 -0.30 22.29
CA LYS A 214 15.15 -1.23 21.22
C LYS A 214 13.96 -1.44 20.29
N SER A 215 12.81 -1.80 20.85
CA SER A 215 11.57 -2.01 20.11
C SER A 215 10.57 -0.91 20.48
N VAL A 216 9.78 -0.48 19.50
CA VAL A 216 8.66 0.47 19.64
C VAL A 216 7.35 -0.24 19.43
N GLY A 217 6.39 0.12 20.26
CA GLY A 217 4.98 -0.07 19.99
C GLY A 217 4.48 -1.51 19.95
N SER A 218 3.23 -1.63 19.54
CA SER A 218 2.61 -2.91 19.20
C SER A 218 2.43 -2.99 17.69
N TYR A 219 2.56 -4.20 17.15
CA TYR A 219 2.25 -4.46 15.76
C TYR A 219 0.77 -4.19 15.49
N GLN A 220 0.49 -3.27 14.56
CA GLN A 220 -0.82 -2.88 14.10
C GLN A 220 -1.03 -3.40 12.70
N MET A 221 -2.18 -4.04 12.51
CA MET A 221 -2.62 -4.61 11.23
C MET A 221 -3.75 -3.77 10.61
N GLY A 222 -4.14 -2.70 11.29
CA GLY A 222 -5.21 -1.79 10.90
C GLY A 222 -4.69 -0.44 10.41
N GLY A 223 -3.42 -0.36 9.99
CA GLY A 223 -2.95 0.71 9.15
C GLY A 223 -1.64 1.39 9.54
N SER A 224 -1.03 1.99 8.52
CA SER A 224 0.03 2.99 8.59
C SER A 224 -0.59 4.38 8.42
N PHE A 225 -0.02 5.39 9.08
CA PHE A 225 -0.50 6.77 8.93
C PHE A 225 0.34 7.53 7.93
N LEU A 226 -0.30 8.51 7.29
CA LEU A 226 0.23 9.35 6.23
C LEU A 226 0.46 8.57 4.93
N ASP A 227 0.46 9.30 3.82
CA ASP A 227 0.82 8.74 2.52
C ASP A 227 2.33 8.85 2.35
N ILE A 228 2.98 7.69 2.30
CA ILE A 228 4.45 7.57 2.32
C ILE A 228 4.90 6.64 1.21
N TRP A 229 5.89 7.10 0.44
CA TRP A 229 6.59 6.26 -0.53
C TRP A 229 8.09 6.61 -0.55
N MET A 230 8.87 5.72 -1.15
CA MET A 230 10.29 5.88 -1.34
C MET A 230 10.63 5.75 -2.81
N ASP A 231 11.19 6.80 -3.39
CA ASP A 231 11.91 6.67 -4.65
C ASP A 231 13.28 6.05 -4.36
N TYR A 232 13.74 5.16 -5.23
CA TYR A 232 15.09 4.62 -5.15
C TYR A 232 15.70 4.41 -6.53
N THR A 233 17.01 4.56 -6.59
CA THR A 233 17.80 4.20 -7.76
C THR A 233 18.45 2.84 -7.54
N TYR A 234 18.65 2.09 -8.62
CA TYR A 234 19.32 0.79 -8.57
C TYR A 234 20.22 0.59 -9.79
N ALA A 235 21.34 -0.09 -9.55
CA ALA A 235 22.35 -0.34 -10.55
C ALA A 235 22.06 -1.67 -11.25
N GLY A 236 21.31 -1.64 -12.35
CA GLY A 236 21.19 -2.85 -13.16
C GLY A 236 20.11 -2.84 -14.23
N THR A 237 19.81 -4.05 -14.70
CA THR A 237 18.85 -4.35 -15.77
C THR A 237 17.63 -5.09 -15.26
N GLU A 238 17.42 -5.11 -13.93
CA GLU A 238 16.29 -5.77 -13.27
C GLU A 238 14.98 -5.24 -13.85
N LYS A 239 14.06 -6.16 -14.14
CA LYS A 239 12.76 -5.83 -14.72
C LYS A 239 11.95 -4.98 -13.74
N LEU A 240 11.34 -3.92 -14.25
CA LEU A 240 10.45 -3.07 -13.47
C LEU A 240 9.00 -3.33 -13.85
N VAL A 241 8.17 -3.70 -12.88
CA VAL A 241 6.70 -3.77 -13.04
C VAL A 241 6.05 -2.65 -12.26
N VAL A 242 5.14 -1.93 -12.89
CA VAL A 242 4.27 -0.96 -12.20
C VAL A 242 2.87 -1.54 -12.12
N VAL A 243 2.26 -1.52 -10.94
CA VAL A 243 0.90 -2.02 -10.71
C VAL A 243 -0.01 -0.89 -10.26
N ALA A 244 -1.20 -0.81 -10.85
CA ALA A 244 -2.28 0.06 -10.36
C ALA A 244 -3.53 -0.75 -10.05
N GLY A 245 -4.22 -0.38 -8.99
CA GLY A 245 -5.50 -0.95 -8.63
C GLY A 245 -5.78 -0.96 -7.14
N HIS A 246 -6.53 -1.97 -6.71
CA HIS A 246 -7.15 -2.00 -5.39
C HIS A 246 -6.43 -2.93 -4.39
N SER A 247 -7.12 -3.31 -3.31
CA SER A 247 -6.57 -4.09 -2.19
C SER A 247 -6.00 -5.47 -2.56
N LEU A 248 -6.45 -6.09 -3.66
CA LEU A 248 -5.81 -7.33 -4.18
C LEU A 248 -4.37 -7.11 -4.66
N ASN A 249 -3.90 -5.87 -4.72
CA ASN A 249 -2.50 -5.55 -4.98
C ASN A 249 -1.75 -5.13 -3.71
N SER A 250 -2.37 -5.01 -2.54
CA SER A 250 -1.70 -4.39 -1.37
C SER A 250 -1.17 -5.39 -0.34
N GLY A 251 -1.27 -6.70 -0.59
CA GLY A 251 -0.73 -7.75 0.29
C GLY A 251 -1.48 -7.94 1.62
N ALA A 252 -2.36 -7.01 1.99
CA ALA A 252 -3.08 -7.01 3.26
C ALA A 252 -4.30 -7.95 3.26
N ASN A 253 -4.65 -8.44 4.46
CA ASN A 253 -5.88 -9.16 4.72
C ASN A 253 -6.42 -8.85 6.14
N ALA A 254 -7.72 -9.01 6.34
CA ALA A 254 -8.40 -8.64 7.58
C ALA A 254 -8.24 -9.67 8.72
N ARG A 255 -7.75 -10.89 8.45
CA ARG A 255 -7.54 -11.93 9.48
C ARG A 255 -6.07 -12.22 9.69
N ALA A 256 -5.28 -11.17 9.76
CA ALA A 256 -3.85 -11.33 9.71
C ALA A 256 -3.21 -11.83 11.03
N ALA A 257 -4.00 -11.98 12.09
CA ALA A 257 -3.61 -12.82 13.23
C ALA A 257 -3.54 -14.31 12.84
N ASP A 258 -4.43 -14.77 11.95
CA ASP A 258 -4.47 -16.12 11.42
C ASP A 258 -3.55 -16.27 10.19
N HIS A 259 -3.42 -15.19 9.42
CA HIS A 259 -2.62 -15.11 8.19
C HIS A 259 -1.67 -13.89 8.20
N PRO A 260 -0.59 -13.93 9.01
CA PRO A 260 0.38 -12.85 9.08
C PRO A 260 0.93 -12.45 7.71
N HIS A 261 1.03 -11.14 7.47
CA HIS A 261 1.63 -10.56 6.29
C HIS A 261 2.52 -9.38 6.69
N THR A 262 3.41 -8.98 5.79
CA THR A 262 4.43 -7.93 5.95
C THR A 262 4.05 -6.64 5.22
N GLY A 263 2.74 -6.44 5.03
CA GLY A 263 2.22 -5.28 4.31
C GLY A 263 2.40 -5.34 2.80
N GLU A 264 2.82 -4.22 2.19
CA GLU A 264 3.13 -4.13 0.76
C GLU A 264 4.11 -5.22 0.31
N ASN A 265 5.07 -5.65 1.15
CA ASN A 265 5.99 -6.75 0.81
C ASN A 265 5.30 -8.11 0.57
N SER A 266 4.08 -8.30 1.07
CA SER A 266 3.29 -9.51 0.84
C SER A 266 2.37 -9.39 -0.37
N SER A 267 2.34 -8.26 -1.06
CA SER A 267 1.65 -8.12 -2.34
C SER A 267 2.26 -9.04 -3.40
N TRP A 268 1.43 -9.49 -4.34
CA TRP A 268 1.89 -10.42 -5.37
C TRP A 268 3.03 -9.85 -6.21
N HIS A 269 3.04 -8.54 -6.50
CA HIS A 269 4.07 -7.92 -7.33
C HIS A 269 5.39 -7.76 -6.60
N GLN A 270 5.37 -7.51 -5.29
CA GLN A 270 6.59 -7.54 -4.47
C GLN A 270 7.12 -8.97 -4.30
N VAL A 271 6.23 -9.95 -4.12
CA VAL A 271 6.60 -11.38 -4.09
C VAL A 271 7.21 -11.81 -5.42
N TRP A 272 6.61 -11.41 -6.55
CA TRP A 272 7.16 -11.64 -7.88
C TRP A 272 8.54 -11.01 -8.05
N ALA A 273 8.70 -9.74 -7.63
CA ALA A 273 9.97 -9.04 -7.71
C ALA A 273 11.06 -9.76 -6.90
N ASP A 274 10.72 -10.25 -5.70
CA ASP A 274 11.61 -11.03 -4.85
C ASP A 274 12.07 -12.34 -5.51
N GLN A 275 11.12 -13.12 -6.02
CA GLN A 275 11.40 -14.42 -6.63
C GLN A 275 12.28 -14.33 -7.88
N ASN A 276 12.20 -13.21 -8.62
CA ASN A 276 12.82 -13.07 -9.93
C ASN A 276 14.00 -12.08 -9.95
N GLY A 277 14.40 -11.55 -8.78
CA GLY A 277 15.43 -10.51 -8.71
C GLY A 277 15.06 -9.28 -9.53
N ALA A 278 13.77 -8.94 -9.51
CA ALA A 278 13.17 -7.84 -10.25
C ALA A 278 12.76 -6.72 -9.28
N VAL A 279 12.03 -5.73 -9.81
CA VAL A 279 11.64 -4.51 -9.12
C VAL A 279 10.16 -4.26 -9.37
N ALA A 280 9.43 -3.86 -8.34
CA ALA A 280 8.02 -3.53 -8.46
C ALA A 280 7.67 -2.21 -7.76
N ALA A 281 6.79 -1.48 -8.43
CA ALA A 281 6.25 -0.17 -8.07
C ALA A 281 4.72 -0.27 -7.99
N SER A 282 4.11 0.50 -7.09
CA SER A 282 2.68 0.37 -6.81
C SER A 282 2.02 1.73 -6.72
N LEU A 283 1.00 1.91 -7.56
CA LEU A 283 -0.02 2.96 -7.45
C LEU A 283 -1.26 2.43 -6.72
N SER A 284 -1.19 1.24 -6.13
CA SER A 284 -2.38 0.57 -5.61
C SER A 284 -2.77 1.09 -4.22
N ALA A 285 -4.07 1.24 -3.99
CA ALA A 285 -4.60 1.64 -2.70
C ALA A 285 -5.73 0.68 -2.28
N PRO A 286 -5.70 0.11 -1.06
CA PRO A 286 -6.78 -0.71 -0.57
C PRO A 286 -8.13 0.01 -0.64
N GLY A 287 -9.14 -0.62 -1.24
CA GLY A 287 -10.48 -0.03 -1.36
C GLY A 287 -10.69 0.89 -2.57
N SER A 288 -9.66 1.12 -3.40
CA SER A 288 -9.82 1.90 -4.63
C SER A 288 -10.72 1.20 -5.66
N TRP A 289 -11.22 2.00 -6.59
CA TRP A 289 -12.07 1.66 -7.71
C TRP A 289 -11.30 1.95 -9.01
N ALA A 290 -11.74 1.40 -10.14
CA ALA A 290 -11.16 1.77 -11.44
C ALA A 290 -11.31 3.28 -11.71
N ALA A 291 -12.43 3.85 -11.29
CA ALA A 291 -12.72 5.29 -11.38
C ALA A 291 -11.80 6.19 -10.52
N ASP A 292 -11.00 5.62 -9.61
CA ASP A 292 -10.00 6.38 -8.83
C ASP A 292 -8.68 6.56 -9.58
N PHE A 293 -8.55 5.95 -10.76
CA PHE A 293 -7.39 6.10 -11.66
C PHE A 293 -7.78 6.75 -13.00
N PRO A 294 -8.57 7.85 -13.03
CA PRO A 294 -8.92 8.50 -14.28
C PRO A 294 -7.65 9.00 -14.97
N ALA A 295 -7.69 9.18 -16.30
CA ALA A 295 -6.51 9.52 -17.09
C ALA A 295 -5.83 10.85 -16.68
N ASP A 296 -6.55 11.74 -15.99
CA ASP A 296 -6.08 13.02 -15.46
C ASP A 296 -5.79 13.00 -13.94
N SER A 297 -5.83 11.83 -13.29
CA SER A 297 -5.47 11.71 -11.87
C SER A 297 -4.02 12.13 -11.63
N PRO A 298 -3.73 12.90 -10.55
CA PRO A 298 -2.37 13.23 -10.17
C PRO A 298 -1.54 12.00 -9.77
N LYS A 299 -2.15 10.84 -9.51
CA LYS A 299 -1.45 9.59 -9.21
C LYS A 299 -0.48 9.18 -10.32
N TRP A 300 -0.84 9.46 -11.57
CA TRP A 300 -0.01 9.16 -12.74
C TRP A 300 1.31 9.94 -12.79
N ASP A 301 1.38 11.05 -12.04
CA ASP A 301 2.55 11.92 -12.02
C ASP A 301 3.43 11.71 -10.77
N LEU A 302 3.06 10.78 -9.87
CA LEU A 302 3.83 10.51 -8.64
C LEU A 302 5.24 9.99 -8.91
N TYR A 303 5.41 9.22 -9.98
CA TYR A 303 6.68 8.55 -10.27
C TYR A 303 7.26 9.02 -11.62
N PRO A 304 7.72 10.28 -11.69
CA PRO A 304 8.25 10.82 -12.92
C PRO A 304 9.53 10.08 -13.30
N GLY A 305 9.58 9.55 -14.52
CA GLY A 305 10.79 8.94 -15.08
C GLY A 305 10.93 7.43 -14.86
N LEU A 306 9.93 6.75 -14.30
CA LEU A 306 9.86 5.30 -14.35
C LEU A 306 9.91 4.81 -15.80
N LYS A 307 10.61 3.70 -16.01
CA LYS A 307 10.68 2.99 -17.29
C LYS A 307 10.33 1.52 -17.05
N PRO A 308 9.04 1.22 -16.84
CA PRO A 308 8.61 -0.14 -16.58
C PRO A 308 8.76 -1.00 -17.83
N ASP A 309 9.13 -2.26 -17.60
CA ASP A 309 9.08 -3.33 -18.59
C ASP A 309 7.64 -3.84 -18.75
N ALA A 310 6.81 -3.73 -17.71
CA ALA A 310 5.38 -4.00 -17.76
C ALA A 310 4.56 -3.11 -16.83
N PHE A 311 3.32 -2.88 -17.23
CA PHE A 311 2.29 -2.25 -16.43
C PHE A 311 1.11 -3.22 -16.24
N VAL A 312 0.58 -3.26 -15.02
CA VAL A 312 -0.55 -4.12 -14.66
C VAL A 312 -1.68 -3.27 -14.12
N LEU A 313 -2.89 -3.49 -14.65
CA LEU A 313 -4.11 -2.86 -14.13
C LEU A 313 -5.07 -3.93 -13.59
N TRP A 314 -5.23 -3.97 -12.26
CA TRP A 314 -6.12 -4.88 -11.55
C TRP A 314 -6.98 -4.11 -10.53
N ALA A 315 -8.09 -3.55 -11.01
CA ALA A 315 -8.80 -2.47 -10.32
C ALA A 315 -10.34 -2.59 -10.31
N ALA A 316 -10.94 -3.68 -10.81
CA ALA A 316 -12.39 -3.72 -11.06
C ALA A 316 -13.20 -4.36 -9.92
N SER A 317 -12.55 -5.06 -8.98
CA SER A 317 -13.24 -5.85 -7.95
C SER A 317 -14.20 -5.01 -7.09
N ASN A 318 -13.80 -3.80 -6.71
CA ASN A 318 -14.59 -2.93 -5.84
C ASN A 318 -15.74 -2.26 -6.60
N ASP A 319 -15.54 -1.87 -7.85
CA ASP A 319 -16.60 -1.38 -8.73
C ASP A 319 -17.70 -2.43 -8.89
N ILE A 320 -17.31 -3.68 -9.15
CA ILE A 320 -18.26 -4.80 -9.30
C ILE A 320 -18.99 -5.06 -7.99
N ALA A 321 -18.28 -5.10 -6.85
CA ALA A 321 -18.91 -5.26 -5.53
C ALA A 321 -19.82 -4.08 -5.14
N GLY A 322 -19.49 -2.88 -5.63
CA GLY A 322 -20.27 -1.66 -5.50
C GLY A 322 -21.49 -1.59 -6.43
N GLY A 323 -21.61 -2.53 -7.38
CA GLY A 323 -22.71 -2.60 -8.33
C GLY A 323 -22.59 -1.65 -9.50
N ALA A 324 -21.36 -1.26 -9.88
CA ALA A 324 -21.10 -0.48 -11.08
C ALA A 324 -21.64 -1.20 -12.33
N ASP A 325 -22.04 -0.41 -13.32
CA ASP A 325 -22.40 -0.93 -14.63
C ASP A 325 -21.14 -1.44 -15.35
N VAL A 326 -21.17 -2.70 -15.79
CA VAL A 326 -20.00 -3.36 -16.37
C VAL A 326 -19.52 -2.68 -17.66
N GLU A 327 -20.42 -2.09 -18.46
CA GLU A 327 -20.01 -1.41 -19.69
C GLU A 327 -19.37 -0.04 -19.41
N ALA A 328 -19.90 0.69 -18.43
CA ALA A 328 -19.26 1.92 -17.95
C ALA A 328 -17.86 1.63 -17.38
N LEU A 329 -17.75 0.60 -16.53
CA LEU A 329 -16.49 0.16 -15.92
C LEU A 329 -15.42 -0.18 -16.96
N LYS A 330 -15.78 -0.88 -18.05
CA LYS A 330 -14.85 -1.14 -19.17
C LYS A 330 -14.29 0.15 -19.76
N GLY A 331 -15.14 1.16 -19.96
CA GLY A 331 -14.74 2.45 -20.52
C GLY A 331 -13.74 3.17 -19.63
N GLU A 332 -14.01 3.23 -18.32
CA GLU A 332 -13.12 3.84 -17.33
C GLU A 332 -11.79 3.09 -17.23
N TRP A 333 -11.85 1.76 -17.12
CA TRP A 333 -10.66 0.90 -17.06
C TRP A 333 -9.77 1.04 -18.30
N LEU A 334 -10.36 1.05 -19.50
CA LEU A 334 -9.62 1.24 -20.75
C LEU A 334 -8.99 2.64 -20.84
N ALA A 335 -9.63 3.67 -20.26
CA ALA A 335 -9.05 5.01 -20.20
C ALA A 335 -7.81 5.06 -19.29
N SER A 336 -7.84 4.37 -18.15
CA SER A 336 -6.67 4.20 -17.28
C SER A 336 -5.54 3.45 -17.98
N LEU A 337 -5.86 2.36 -18.70
CA LEU A 337 -4.86 1.61 -19.46
C LEU A 337 -4.23 2.47 -20.57
N ALA A 338 -5.05 3.20 -21.32
CA ALA A 338 -4.56 4.12 -22.36
C ALA A 338 -3.66 5.22 -21.80
N ARG A 339 -3.93 5.71 -20.58
CA ARG A 339 -3.04 6.65 -19.89
C ARG A 339 -1.68 6.02 -19.59
N ALA A 340 -1.65 4.78 -19.11
CA ALA A 340 -0.42 4.04 -18.88
C ALA A 340 0.38 3.82 -20.18
N GLU A 341 -0.28 3.47 -21.30
CA GLU A 341 0.36 3.36 -22.62
C GLU A 341 1.03 4.67 -23.09
N VAL A 342 0.40 5.81 -22.81
CA VAL A 342 0.98 7.13 -23.13
C VAL A 342 2.22 7.42 -22.30
N LEU A 343 2.21 7.07 -21.01
CA LEU A 343 3.34 7.30 -20.10
C LEU A 343 4.48 6.34 -20.35
N TRP A 344 4.15 5.08 -20.66
CA TRP A 344 5.11 3.99 -20.78
C TRP A 344 4.87 3.20 -22.09
N PRO A 345 5.15 3.82 -23.25
CA PRO A 345 4.86 3.22 -24.56
C PRO A 345 5.69 1.97 -24.86
N GLU A 346 6.75 1.70 -24.09
CA GLU A 346 7.59 0.50 -24.21
C GLU A 346 7.16 -0.62 -23.26
N ALA A 347 6.28 -0.35 -22.30
CA ALA A 347 5.84 -1.34 -21.34
C ALA A 347 4.82 -2.29 -21.96
N ARG A 348 4.88 -3.56 -21.57
CA ARG A 348 3.82 -4.52 -21.87
C ARG A 348 2.65 -4.34 -20.90
N MET A 349 1.44 -4.37 -21.42
CA MET A 349 0.23 -4.17 -20.63
C MET A 349 -0.35 -5.51 -20.18
N PHE A 350 -0.75 -5.60 -18.91
CA PHE A 350 -1.36 -6.78 -18.31
C PHE A 350 -2.66 -6.43 -17.58
N ALA A 351 -3.59 -7.38 -17.62
CA ALA A 351 -4.87 -7.31 -16.94
C ALA A 351 -5.12 -8.59 -16.15
N PHE A 352 -5.89 -8.50 -15.06
CA PHE A 352 -6.20 -9.64 -14.20
C PHE A 352 -7.72 -9.82 -14.12
N THR A 353 -8.17 -11.08 -14.19
CA THR A 353 -9.56 -11.41 -13.90
C THR A 353 -9.85 -11.32 -12.40
N GLU A 354 -11.10 -11.06 -12.03
CA GLU A 354 -11.50 -10.83 -10.64
C GLU A 354 -11.93 -12.14 -9.97
N PRO A 355 -11.26 -12.57 -8.88
CA PRO A 355 -11.60 -13.82 -8.22
C PRO A 355 -12.89 -13.73 -7.41
N GLY A 356 -13.42 -14.90 -7.04
CA GLY A 356 -14.59 -15.01 -6.18
C GLY A 356 -14.32 -14.39 -4.81
N ARG A 357 -15.20 -13.48 -4.36
CA ARG A 357 -15.05 -12.73 -3.09
C ARG A 357 -16.32 -12.69 -2.23
N GLY A 358 -17.13 -13.74 -2.34
CA GLY A 358 -18.40 -13.90 -1.65
C GLY A 358 -19.58 -13.15 -2.29
N LEU A 359 -19.46 -12.65 -3.52
CA LEU A 359 -20.56 -11.97 -4.21
C LEU A 359 -21.71 -12.93 -4.51
N THR A 360 -22.92 -12.39 -4.64
CA THR A 360 -24.13 -13.16 -4.97
C THR A 360 -25.04 -12.38 -5.92
N GLY A 361 -25.95 -13.09 -6.61
CA GLY A 361 -26.93 -12.50 -7.50
C GLY A 361 -26.29 -11.66 -8.61
N GLN A 362 -26.84 -10.48 -8.88
CA GLN A 362 -26.40 -9.61 -9.97
C GLN A 362 -24.91 -9.22 -9.88
N LEU A 363 -24.36 -9.09 -8.67
CA LEU A 363 -22.96 -8.69 -8.49
C LEU A 363 -22.01 -9.81 -8.93
N GLU A 364 -22.36 -11.06 -8.64
CA GLU A 364 -21.59 -12.22 -9.11
C GLU A 364 -21.74 -12.42 -10.62
N GLU A 365 -22.95 -12.22 -11.17
CA GLU A 365 -23.16 -12.23 -12.63
C GLU A 365 -22.32 -11.15 -13.33
N ASN A 366 -22.18 -9.97 -12.72
CA ASN A 366 -21.34 -8.89 -13.23
C ASN A 366 -19.85 -9.26 -13.19
N ARG A 367 -19.38 -9.91 -12.11
CA ARG A 367 -18.00 -10.42 -12.00
C ARG A 367 -17.68 -11.42 -13.11
N VAL A 368 -18.57 -12.39 -13.33
CA VAL A 368 -18.41 -13.39 -14.40
C VAL A 368 -18.39 -12.70 -15.78
N ARG A 369 -19.33 -11.77 -16.03
CA ARG A 369 -19.35 -11.01 -17.29
C ARG A 369 -18.08 -10.19 -17.51
N TRP A 370 -17.54 -9.58 -16.46
CA TRP A 370 -16.27 -8.85 -16.52
C TRP A 370 -15.11 -9.78 -16.90
N ASN A 371 -15.00 -10.92 -16.21
CA ASN A 371 -13.94 -11.90 -16.49
C ASN A 371 -14.05 -12.49 -17.89
N ASP A 372 -15.27 -12.80 -18.35
CA ASP A 372 -15.51 -13.31 -19.70
C ASP A 372 -15.12 -12.29 -20.78
N TRP A 373 -15.33 -10.99 -20.52
CA TRP A 373 -14.89 -9.94 -21.42
C TRP A 373 -13.36 -9.86 -21.50
N LEU A 374 -12.66 -9.88 -20.36
CA LEU A 374 -11.19 -9.89 -20.34
C LEU A 374 -10.64 -11.13 -21.09
N ARG A 375 -11.12 -12.33 -20.75
CA ARG A 375 -10.70 -13.58 -21.41
C ARG A 375 -11.00 -13.61 -22.91
N GLY A 376 -12.07 -12.93 -23.32
CA GLY A 376 -12.48 -12.83 -24.72
C GLY A 376 -11.73 -11.76 -25.52
N ASP A 377 -10.88 -10.95 -24.88
CA ASP A 377 -10.12 -9.93 -25.61
C ASP A 377 -9.14 -10.58 -26.59
N THR A 378 -9.18 -10.10 -27.83
CA THR A 378 -8.29 -10.53 -28.92
C THR A 378 -7.59 -9.34 -29.57
N SER A 379 -7.68 -8.16 -28.94
CA SER A 379 -7.12 -6.92 -29.45
C SER A 379 -5.58 -6.94 -29.46
N GLY A 380 -4.99 -7.70 -28.54
CA GLY A 380 -3.56 -7.68 -28.27
C GLY A 380 -3.09 -6.44 -27.51
N ALA A 381 -4.03 -5.61 -27.01
CA ALA A 381 -3.71 -4.42 -26.23
C ALA A 381 -3.11 -4.79 -24.87
N PHE A 382 -3.50 -5.92 -24.29
CA PHE A 382 -2.95 -6.42 -23.02
C PHE A 382 -2.94 -7.95 -22.99
N THR A 383 -2.15 -8.52 -22.09
CA THR A 383 -2.14 -9.95 -21.75
C THR A 383 -2.95 -10.19 -20.48
N VAL A 384 -3.81 -11.21 -20.48
CA VAL A 384 -4.67 -11.53 -19.34
C VAL A 384 -4.04 -12.60 -18.46
N VAL A 385 -3.93 -12.32 -17.17
CA VAL A 385 -3.64 -13.31 -16.12
C VAL A 385 -4.95 -13.73 -15.48
N ASP A 386 -5.30 -15.02 -15.56
CA ASP A 386 -6.59 -15.52 -15.06
C ASP A 386 -6.57 -15.79 -13.55
N ALA A 387 -6.48 -14.72 -12.75
CA ALA A 387 -6.52 -14.76 -11.29
C ALA A 387 -7.78 -15.45 -10.74
N ASP A 388 -8.94 -15.32 -11.40
CA ASP A 388 -10.17 -16.03 -11.04
C ASP A 388 -10.00 -17.55 -11.10
N ALA A 389 -9.47 -18.09 -12.20
CA ALA A 389 -9.23 -19.53 -12.31
C ALA A 389 -8.23 -20.04 -11.26
N LEU A 390 -7.26 -19.20 -10.88
CA LEU A 390 -6.21 -19.53 -9.91
C LEU A 390 -6.72 -19.51 -8.46
N LEU A 391 -7.50 -18.49 -8.11
CA LEU A 391 -7.82 -18.16 -6.73
C LEU A 391 -9.21 -18.62 -6.30
N SER A 392 -10.18 -18.71 -7.21
CA SER A 392 -11.55 -19.09 -6.89
C SER A 392 -11.68 -20.59 -6.59
N ASP A 393 -12.54 -20.92 -5.63
CA ASP A 393 -12.90 -22.28 -5.26
C ASP A 393 -13.70 -22.92 -6.41
N PRO A 394 -13.22 -23.98 -7.07
CA PRO A 394 -13.95 -24.59 -8.19
C PRO A 394 -15.32 -25.16 -7.77
N ASP A 395 -15.50 -25.55 -6.51
CA ASP A 395 -16.78 -26.04 -5.98
C ASP A 395 -17.70 -24.89 -5.56
N ARG A 396 -17.14 -23.69 -5.32
CA ARG A 396 -17.86 -22.46 -4.97
C ARG A 396 -17.23 -21.26 -5.70
N PRO A 397 -17.46 -21.11 -7.01
CA PRO A 397 -16.71 -20.15 -7.85
C PRO A 397 -16.83 -18.68 -7.43
N ASN A 398 -17.82 -18.35 -6.60
CA ASN A 398 -17.97 -17.02 -6.03
C ASN A 398 -17.15 -16.79 -4.75
N GLN A 399 -16.33 -17.74 -4.30
CA GLN A 399 -15.48 -17.64 -3.11
C GLN A 399 -14.02 -17.95 -3.45
N LEU A 400 -13.09 -17.42 -2.65
CA LEU A 400 -11.69 -17.84 -2.68
C LEU A 400 -11.55 -19.29 -2.21
N ARG A 401 -10.54 -19.99 -2.74
CA ARG A 401 -10.14 -21.32 -2.28
C ARG A 401 -9.80 -21.29 -0.79
N PRO A 402 -10.36 -22.20 0.02
CA PRO A 402 -10.11 -22.23 1.48
C PRO A 402 -8.63 -22.35 1.89
N ALA A 403 -7.77 -22.91 1.04
CA ALA A 403 -6.36 -23.10 1.35
C ALA A 403 -5.52 -21.81 1.26
N ILE A 404 -6.03 -20.78 0.58
CA ILE A 404 -5.30 -19.54 0.27
C ILE A 404 -6.12 -18.31 0.65
N ILE A 405 -7.21 -18.49 1.38
CA ILE A 405 -8.08 -17.41 1.83
C ILE A 405 -7.42 -16.71 3.02
N GLY A 406 -7.20 -15.40 2.93
CA GLY A 406 -6.74 -14.58 4.04
C GLY A 406 -7.95 -14.02 4.80
N ASP A 407 -8.92 -13.52 4.06
CA ASP A 407 -10.26 -13.20 4.57
C ASP A 407 -11.31 -13.48 3.48
N ASP A 408 -12.55 -13.07 3.68
CA ASP A 408 -13.64 -13.40 2.75
C ASP A 408 -13.46 -12.84 1.31
N ALA A 409 -12.51 -11.92 1.09
CA ALA A 409 -12.23 -11.30 -0.21
C ALA A 409 -10.73 -11.24 -0.60
N HIS A 410 -9.79 -11.32 0.35
CA HIS A 410 -8.36 -11.19 0.09
C HIS A 410 -7.62 -12.52 0.24
N PRO A 411 -6.66 -12.82 -0.63
CA PRO A 411 -5.77 -13.96 -0.46
C PRO A 411 -4.91 -13.83 0.81
N ALA A 412 -4.56 -14.96 1.39
CA ALA A 412 -3.43 -15.09 2.31
C ALA A 412 -2.11 -14.98 1.51
N PRO A 413 -0.94 -14.83 2.15
CA PRO A 413 0.34 -14.77 1.45
C PRO A 413 0.57 -15.90 0.44
N ALA A 414 0.10 -17.11 0.73
CA ALA A 414 0.17 -18.25 -0.19
C ALA A 414 -0.62 -18.01 -1.50
N GLY A 415 -1.73 -17.29 -1.45
CA GLY A 415 -2.49 -16.92 -2.64
C GLY A 415 -1.81 -15.83 -3.45
N TYR A 416 -1.20 -14.82 -2.80
CA TYR A 416 -0.38 -13.83 -3.51
C TYR A 416 0.82 -14.45 -4.21
N ALA A 417 1.45 -15.48 -3.62
CA ALA A 417 2.50 -16.24 -4.30
C ALA A 417 1.99 -16.96 -5.57
N LEU A 418 0.77 -17.52 -5.56
CA LEU A 418 0.19 -18.12 -6.78
C LEU A 418 -0.05 -17.08 -7.88
N VAL A 419 -0.43 -15.86 -7.51
CA VAL A 419 -0.59 -14.75 -8.45
C VAL A 419 0.76 -14.33 -9.03
N ALA A 420 1.79 -14.25 -8.18
CA ALA A 420 3.16 -13.95 -8.61
C ALA A 420 3.68 -14.97 -9.64
N ASP A 421 3.53 -16.27 -9.36
CA ASP A 421 3.93 -17.35 -10.26
C ASP A 421 3.17 -17.29 -11.60
N ALA A 422 1.88 -16.97 -11.57
CA ALA A 422 1.06 -16.86 -12.76
C ALA A 422 1.39 -15.62 -13.60
N PHE A 423 1.71 -14.50 -12.94
CA PHE A 423 2.20 -13.32 -13.63
C PHE A 423 3.55 -13.59 -14.30
N GLU A 424 4.49 -14.25 -13.62
CA GLU A 424 5.78 -14.64 -14.20
C GLU A 424 5.59 -15.49 -15.47
N CYS A 425 4.70 -16.48 -15.40
CA CYS A 425 4.32 -17.30 -16.55
C CYS A 425 3.81 -16.47 -17.74
N ALA A 426 2.95 -15.47 -17.48
CA ALA A 426 2.44 -14.57 -18.52
C ALA A 426 3.50 -13.56 -19.00
N PHE A 427 4.40 -13.15 -18.12
CA PHE A 427 5.48 -12.22 -18.42
C PHE A 427 6.53 -12.89 -19.31
N ASP A 428 7.04 -14.06 -18.96
CA ASP A 428 8.11 -14.74 -19.72
C ASP A 428 7.61 -15.73 -20.80
N GLY A 429 6.32 -16.05 -20.81
CA GLY A 429 5.67 -16.82 -21.87
C GLY A 429 5.85 -18.33 -21.75
N CYS A 430 5.34 -18.92 -20.66
CA CYS A 430 5.34 -20.38 -20.44
C CYS A 430 4.29 -21.16 -21.25
#